data_AF-A0A930DJ01-F1
#
_entry.id   AF-A0A930DJ01-F1
#
_cell.length_a   1.000
_cell.length_b   1.000
_cell.length_c   1.000
_cell.angle_alpha   90.00
_cell.angle_beta   90.00
_cell.angle_gamma   90.00
#
_symmetry.space_group_name_H-M   'P 1'
#
loop_
_entity.id
_entity.type
_entity.pdbx_description
1 polymer ?
#
loop_
_entity_poly.entity_id
_entity_poly.type
_entity_poly.pdbx_seq_one_letter_code
_entity_poly.pdbx_strand_id
1 'polypeptide(L)'
;MLEKWSEPGIGQFLKESFSISCKAGEEEFQKLQKEFLQLNSHLEKQGVKLRLGSLKDDKLCSCSLELSLKHMKRDAGKKREYGTHKSIGAVYLYRKEHNSKDTALYSGLPLRSYQRRVKKYKEEGRWTEEEKAFF
;
A
#
# COMPACT_ATOMS: atom_id res chain seq x y z
N MET A 1 -11.53 -1.85 17.14
CA MET A 1 -10.44 -1.53 18.10
C MET A 1 -9.40 -0.79 17.29
N LEU A 2 -9.12 0.44 17.69
CA LEU A 2 -8.21 1.32 16.97
C LEU A 2 -6.76 0.91 17.24
N GLU A 3 -6.10 0.35 16.23
CA GLU A 3 -4.70 -0.04 16.27
C GLU A 3 -3.81 1.13 15.84
N LYS A 4 -2.72 1.38 16.56
CA LYS A 4 -1.68 2.31 16.12
C LYS A 4 -0.47 1.53 15.66
N TRP A 5 0.05 1.85 14.48
CA TRP A 5 1.28 1.23 14.00
C TRP A 5 2.14 2.23 13.23
N SER A 6 3.42 1.93 13.05
CA SER A 6 4.37 2.81 12.38
C SER A 6 5.39 2.02 11.59
N GLU A 7 5.77 2.52 10.42
CA GLU A 7 6.79 1.93 9.56
C GLU A 7 7.84 2.98 9.20
N PRO A 8 9.13 2.70 9.47
CA PRO A 8 10.23 3.55 9.04
C PRO A 8 10.16 3.90 7.55
N GLY A 9 10.09 5.18 7.23
CA GLY A 9 10.05 5.68 5.84
C GLY A 9 8.65 5.75 5.20
N ILE A 10 7.61 5.24 5.86
CA ILE A 10 6.20 5.38 5.42
C ILE A 10 5.43 6.31 6.34
N GLY A 11 5.55 6.15 7.67
CA GLY A 11 4.92 7.04 8.63
C GLY A 11 4.23 6.31 9.80
N GLN A 12 3.29 7.02 10.42
CA GLN A 12 2.48 6.53 11.54
C GLN A 12 1.02 6.46 11.12
N PHE A 13 0.33 5.40 11.53
CA PHE A 13 -1.00 5.05 11.09
C PHE A 13 -1.92 4.72 12.25
N LEU A 14 -3.20 5.04 12.07
CA LEU A 14 -4.29 4.45 12.83
C LEU A 14 -5.03 3.49 11.92
N LYS A 15 -5.39 2.32 12.43
CA LYS A 15 -6.18 1.33 11.72
C LYS A 15 -7.38 0.92 12.56
N GLU A 16 -8.56 1.02 11.98
CA GLU A 16 -9.78 0.47 12.56
C GLU A 16 -10.23 -0.68 11.66
N SER A 17 -10.46 -1.86 12.25
CA SER A 17 -11.04 -3.00 11.55
C SER A 17 -12.48 -3.21 12.00
N PHE A 18 -13.37 -3.44 11.04
CA PHE A 18 -14.80 -3.65 11.26
C PHE A 18 -15.34 -4.67 10.26
N SER A 19 -16.55 -5.17 10.48
CA SER A 19 -17.19 -6.13 9.58
C SER A 19 -18.47 -5.53 9.00
N ILE A 20 -18.70 -5.75 7.71
CA ILE A 20 -19.94 -5.37 7.03
C ILE A 20 -20.72 -6.66 6.73
N SER A 21 -22.03 -6.63 6.98
CA SER A 21 -22.92 -7.70 6.53
C SER A 21 -23.35 -7.43 5.09
N CYS A 22 -23.14 -8.42 4.21
CA CYS A 22 -23.65 -8.43 2.84
C CYS A 22 -24.92 -9.29 2.85
N LYS A 23 -26.09 -8.66 2.66
CA LYS A 23 -27.40 -9.34 2.73
C LYS A 23 -27.71 -10.11 1.45
N ALA A 24 -27.19 -9.67 0.31
CA ALA A 24 -27.42 -10.28 -1.01
C ALA A 24 -26.20 -11.05 -1.54
N GLY A 25 -25.29 -11.46 -0.65
CA GLY A 25 -24.17 -12.34 -0.99
C GLY A 25 -23.17 -11.73 -1.98
N GLU A 26 -22.80 -12.51 -2.99
CA GLU A 26 -21.67 -12.20 -3.89
C GLU A 26 -21.91 -10.99 -4.80
N GLU A 27 -23.15 -10.75 -5.24
CA GLU A 27 -23.49 -9.61 -6.11
C GLU A 27 -23.33 -8.26 -5.39
N GLU A 28 -23.80 -8.18 -4.15
CA GLU A 28 -23.60 -7.00 -3.29
C GLU A 28 -22.13 -6.81 -2.92
N PHE A 29 -21.41 -7.91 -2.70
CA PHE A 29 -19.97 -7.86 -2.44
C PHE A 29 -19.19 -7.29 -3.64
N GLN A 30 -19.50 -7.70 -4.88
CA GLN A 30 -18.87 -7.13 -6.07
C GLN A 30 -19.18 -5.64 -6.24
N LYS A 31 -20.40 -5.22 -5.89
CA LYS A 31 -20.77 -3.80 -5.90
C LYS A 31 -19.96 -3.02 -4.86
N LEU A 32 -19.87 -3.53 -3.63
CA LEU A 32 -19.04 -2.95 -2.57
C LEU A 32 -17.56 -2.85 -2.96
N GLN A 33 -17.00 -3.86 -3.65
CA GLN A 33 -15.64 -3.80 -4.15
C GLN A 33 -15.43 -2.61 -5.11
N LYS A 34 -16.36 -2.39 -6.05
CA LYS A 34 -16.28 -1.26 -6.99
C LYS A 34 -16.41 0.08 -6.26
N GLU A 35 -17.33 0.19 -5.32
CA GLU A 35 -17.53 1.41 -4.53
C GLU A 35 -16.32 1.73 -3.66
N PHE A 36 -15.69 0.73 -3.02
CA PHE A 36 -14.47 0.91 -2.25
C PHE A 36 -13.31 1.41 -3.11
N LEU A 37 -13.15 0.86 -4.32
CA LEU A 37 -12.12 1.33 -5.26
C LEU A 37 -12.35 2.79 -5.67
N GLN A 38 -13.58 3.16 -5.98
CA GLN A 38 -13.94 4.54 -6.29
C GLN A 38 -13.68 5.47 -5.11
N LEU A 39 -14.14 5.09 -3.92
CA LEU A 39 -13.98 5.90 -2.70
C LEU A 39 -12.51 6.08 -2.33
N ASN A 40 -11.69 5.03 -2.45
CA ASN A 40 -10.24 5.12 -2.24
C ASN A 40 -9.57 6.15 -3.16
N SER A 41 -10.01 6.27 -4.42
CA SER A 41 -9.43 7.25 -5.36
C SER A 41 -9.55 8.71 -4.87
N HIS A 42 -10.58 8.99 -4.06
CA HIS A 42 -10.80 10.30 -3.43
C HIS A 42 -10.09 10.44 -2.09
N LEU A 43 -10.04 9.34 -1.32
CA LEU A 43 -9.57 9.32 0.07
C LEU A 43 -8.05 9.16 0.21
N GLU A 44 -7.38 8.47 -0.70
CA GLU A 44 -5.93 8.24 -0.63
C GLU A 44 -5.14 9.56 -0.63
N LYS A 45 -5.65 10.57 -1.36
CA LYS A 45 -5.05 11.93 -1.37
C LYS A 45 -5.12 12.62 -0.01
N GLN A 46 -6.06 12.22 0.85
CA GLN A 46 -6.23 12.71 2.22
C GLN A 46 -5.55 11.80 3.25
N GLY A 47 -4.85 10.76 2.82
CA GLY A 47 -4.14 9.85 3.72
C GLY A 47 -5.06 8.82 4.37
N VAL A 48 -6.21 8.58 3.74
CA VAL A 48 -7.20 7.61 4.19
C VAL A 48 -7.24 6.47 3.19
N LYS A 49 -7.15 5.23 3.67
CA LYS A 49 -7.22 4.02 2.85
C LYS A 49 -8.24 3.06 3.41
N LEU A 50 -9.16 2.62 2.57
CA LEU A 50 -10.14 1.59 2.87
C LEU A 50 -9.69 0.28 2.23
N ARG A 51 -9.80 -0.83 2.95
CA ARG A 51 -9.62 -2.16 2.37
C ARG A 51 -10.83 -3.01 2.69
N LEU A 52 -11.33 -3.66 1.64
CA LEU A 52 -12.36 -4.68 1.73
C LEU A 52 -11.66 -6.05 1.64
N GLY A 53 -11.89 -6.89 2.65
CA GLY A 53 -11.44 -8.27 2.70
C GLY A 53 -12.34 -9.20 1.89
N SER A 54 -12.06 -10.49 1.92
CA SER A 54 -12.89 -11.50 1.26
C SER A 54 -14.25 -11.65 1.94
N LEU A 55 -15.26 -12.01 1.16
CA LEU A 55 -16.54 -12.47 1.68
C LEU A 55 -16.35 -13.80 2.43
N LYS A 56 -16.92 -13.89 3.62
CA LYS A 56 -16.97 -15.09 4.48
C LYS A 56 -18.43 -15.49 4.67
N ASP A 57 -18.68 -16.80 4.58
CA ASP A 57 -19.99 -17.42 4.79
C ASP A 57 -21.12 -16.76 3.99
N ASP A 58 -20.79 -16.22 2.82
CA ASP A 58 -21.65 -15.46 1.90
C ASP A 58 -22.42 -14.28 2.54
N LYS A 59 -22.01 -13.83 3.73
CA LYS A 59 -22.80 -12.88 4.52
C LYS A 59 -21.98 -11.81 5.22
N LEU A 60 -20.68 -12.02 5.38
CA LEU A 60 -19.83 -11.13 6.16
C LEU A 60 -18.53 -10.82 5.43
N CYS A 61 -18.17 -9.55 5.30
CA CYS A 61 -16.87 -9.15 4.78
C CYS A 61 -16.12 -8.32 5.83
N SER A 62 -14.83 -8.60 5.99
CA SER A 62 -13.97 -7.77 6.83
C SER A 62 -13.61 -6.49 6.11
N CYS A 63 -13.55 -5.39 6.84
CA CYS A 63 -13.16 -4.09 6.34
C CYS A 63 -12.09 -3.51 7.25
N SER A 64 -11.22 -2.69 6.68
CA SER A 64 -10.31 -1.87 7.46
C SER A 64 -10.23 -0.46 6.91
N LEU A 65 -10.21 0.50 7.81
CA LEU A 65 -9.95 1.90 7.55
C LEU A 65 -8.61 2.26 8.17
N GLU A 66 -7.72 2.81 7.35
CA GLU A 66 -6.37 3.21 7.75
C GLU A 66 -6.21 4.71 7.53
N LEU A 67 -5.78 5.43 8.57
CA LEU A 67 -5.53 6.88 8.57
C LEU A 67 -4.04 7.13 8.78
N SER A 68 -3.42 7.89 7.89
CA SER A 68 -2.05 8.36 8.07
C SER A 68 -2.02 9.59 8.99
N LEU A 69 -1.40 9.46 10.16
CA LEU A 69 -1.31 10.52 11.18
C LEU A 69 -0.35 11.66 10.81
N LYS A 70 0.57 11.39 9.89
CA LYS A 70 1.52 12.37 9.35
C LYS A 70 1.43 12.39 7.84
N HIS A 71 0.22 12.31 7.31
CA HIS A 71 -0.02 12.55 5.90
C HIS A 71 0.50 13.96 5.59
N MET A 72 1.61 14.03 4.86
CA MET A 72 2.22 15.28 4.40
C MET A 72 2.81 16.18 5.52
N LYS A 73 3.96 15.80 6.10
CA LYS A 73 5.02 16.81 6.34
C LYS A 73 6.30 16.40 5.62
N ARG A 74 6.79 17.35 4.82
CA ARG A 74 7.93 17.37 3.88
C ARG A 74 9.16 16.68 4.48
N ASP A 75 9.97 16.00 3.67
CA ASP A 75 10.84 16.68 2.70
C ASP A 75 10.49 16.49 1.21
N ALA A 76 10.45 17.61 0.48
CA ALA A 76 10.49 17.73 -0.98
C ALA A 76 9.20 17.51 -1.83
N GLY A 77 8.03 17.96 -1.36
CA GLY A 77 7.00 18.55 -2.24
C GLY A 77 6.31 17.66 -3.29
N LYS A 78 6.57 16.36 -3.37
CA LYS A 78 5.79 15.43 -4.19
C LYS A 78 4.84 14.63 -3.31
N LYS A 79 3.53 14.80 -3.54
CA LYS A 79 2.49 13.88 -3.06
C LYS A 79 2.85 12.49 -3.58
N ARG A 80 3.29 11.57 -2.71
CA ARG A 80 3.40 10.16 -3.07
C ARG A 80 1.99 9.60 -3.11
N GLU A 81 1.59 9.05 -4.24
CA GLU A 81 0.32 8.32 -4.34
C GLU A 81 0.39 7.13 -3.38
N TYR A 82 -0.56 7.08 -2.46
CA TYR A 82 -0.59 6.15 -1.34
C TYR A 82 -1.12 4.78 -1.79
N GLY A 83 -0.44 4.14 -2.74
CA GLY A 83 -0.97 2.95 -3.43
C GLY A 83 0.07 1.96 -3.95
N THR A 84 1.33 2.39 -4.13
CA THR A 84 2.37 1.57 -4.76
C THR A 84 3.42 1.06 -3.77
N HIS A 85 3.02 0.72 -2.54
CA HIS A 85 3.93 0.15 -1.55
C HIS A 85 4.31 -1.29 -1.95
N LYS A 86 5.35 -1.42 -2.77
CA LYS A 86 5.96 -2.70 -3.15
C LYS A 86 6.97 -3.10 -2.07
N SER A 87 7.05 -4.39 -1.75
CA SER A 87 8.16 -4.90 -0.93
C SER A 87 9.47 -4.81 -1.72
N ILE A 88 10.59 -4.78 -1.01
CA ILE A 88 11.92 -4.85 -1.64
C ILE A 88 12.00 -6.12 -2.51
N GLY A 89 11.49 -7.25 -2.04
CA GLY A 89 11.39 -8.49 -2.82
C GLY A 89 10.55 -8.36 -4.08
N ALA A 90 9.41 -7.66 -4.03
CA ALA A 90 8.59 -7.43 -5.22
C ALA A 90 9.29 -6.54 -6.25
N VAL A 91 10.05 -5.53 -5.81
CA VAL A 91 10.84 -4.67 -6.71
C VAL A 91 12.06 -5.42 -7.25
N TYR A 92 12.69 -6.28 -6.42
CA TYR A 92 13.79 -7.15 -6.82
C TYR A 92 13.37 -8.12 -7.93
N LEU A 93 12.24 -8.81 -7.76
CA LEU A 93 11.69 -9.73 -8.76
C LEU A 93 11.33 -8.98 -10.04
N TYR A 94 10.64 -7.84 -9.93
CA TYR A 94 10.29 -7.02 -11.09
C TYR A 94 11.54 -6.58 -11.88
N ARG A 95 12.63 -6.24 -11.17
CA ARG A 95 13.90 -5.84 -11.79
C ARG A 95 14.56 -6.96 -12.59
N LYS A 96 14.32 -8.25 -12.28
CA LYS A 96 14.91 -9.36 -13.04
C LYS A 96 14.50 -9.30 -14.52
N GLU A 97 13.28 -8.85 -14.80
CA GLU A 97 12.68 -8.83 -16.14
C GLU A 97 12.66 -7.42 -16.78
N HIS A 98 12.85 -6.36 -16.00
CA HIS A 98 12.68 -4.98 -16.44
C HIS A 98 13.95 -4.15 -16.25
N ASN A 99 14.08 -3.06 -17.02
CA ASN A 99 15.20 -2.13 -16.85
C ASN A 99 15.03 -1.26 -15.59
N SER A 100 16.08 -0.54 -15.21
CA SER A 100 16.08 0.30 -14.00
C SER A 100 15.09 1.46 -14.04
N LYS A 101 14.75 1.98 -15.23
CA LYS A 101 13.81 3.11 -15.39
C LYS A 101 12.38 2.64 -15.14
N ASP A 102 12.00 1.51 -15.72
CA ASP A 102 10.68 0.91 -15.55
C ASP A 102 10.50 0.38 -14.13
N THR A 103 11.55 -0.20 -13.56
CA THR A 103 11.54 -0.64 -12.16
C THR A 103 11.37 0.54 -11.19
N ALA A 104 12.01 1.68 -11.46
CA ALA A 104 11.85 2.87 -10.64
C ALA A 104 10.40 3.38 -10.68
N LEU A 105 9.78 3.41 -11.87
CA LEU A 105 8.37 3.75 -12.03
C LEU A 105 7.47 2.77 -11.28
N TYR A 106 7.70 1.47 -11.42
CA TYR A 106 7.00 0.41 -10.69
C TYR A 106 7.09 0.58 -9.17
N SER A 107 8.24 1.00 -8.65
CA SER A 107 8.45 1.29 -7.23
C SER A 107 7.87 2.64 -6.77
N GLY A 108 7.33 3.45 -7.67
CA GLY A 108 6.82 4.79 -7.37
C GLY A 108 7.91 5.82 -7.03
N LEU A 109 9.15 5.62 -7.48
CA LEU A 109 10.29 6.50 -7.21
C LEU A 109 10.91 7.06 -8.48
N PRO A 110 11.48 8.29 -8.42
CA PRO A 110 12.40 8.74 -9.46
C PRO A 110 13.63 7.82 -9.57
N LEU A 111 14.14 7.62 -10.79
CA LEU A 111 15.27 6.72 -11.08
C LEU A 111 16.47 6.90 -10.14
N ARG A 112 16.86 8.15 -9.86
CA ARG A 112 18.00 8.45 -8.99
C ARG A 112 17.77 8.00 -7.54
N SER A 113 16.54 8.16 -7.04
CA SER A 113 16.14 7.74 -5.69
C SER A 113 16.08 6.21 -5.59
N TYR A 114 15.50 5.56 -6.61
CA TYR A 114 15.50 4.11 -6.76
C TYR A 114 16.93 3.55 -6.71
N GLN A 115 17.85 4.08 -7.53
CA GLN A 115 19.25 3.63 -7.58
C GLN A 115 19.96 3.77 -6.24
N ARG A 116 19.75 4.88 -5.52
CA ARG A 116 20.32 5.09 -4.18
C ARG A 116 19.79 4.09 -3.16
N ARG A 117 18.48 3.80 -3.18
CA ARG A 117 17.87 2.81 -2.29
C ARG A 117 18.37 1.40 -2.58
N VAL A 118 18.40 0.99 -3.85
CA VAL A 118 18.95 -0.32 -4.24
C VAL A 118 20.40 -0.47 -3.79
N LYS A 119 21.24 0.57 -3.98
CA LYS A 119 22.63 0.54 -3.49
C LYS A 119 22.69 0.27 -1.99
N LYS A 120 21.91 1.03 -1.20
CA LYS A 120 21.82 0.85 0.25
C LYS A 120 21.32 -0.54 0.64
N TYR A 121 20.26 -1.05 0.01
CA TYR A 121 19.74 -2.39 0.31
C TYR A 121 20.71 -3.50 -0.07
N LYS A 122 21.54 -3.32 -1.10
CA LYS A 122 22.64 -4.26 -1.41
C LYS A 122 23.73 -4.22 -0.35
N GLU A 123 24.12 -3.03 0.11
CA GLU A 123 25.10 -2.85 1.20
C GLU A 123 24.58 -3.47 2.52
N GLU A 124 23.28 -3.42 2.77
CA GLU A 124 22.63 -4.03 3.93
C GLU A 124 22.29 -5.52 3.76
N GLY A 125 22.52 -6.13 2.58
CA GLY A 125 22.17 -7.54 2.31
C GLY A 125 20.67 -7.81 2.20
N ARG A 126 19.85 -6.77 1.99
CA ARG A 126 18.37 -6.83 1.96
C ARG A 126 17.77 -6.85 0.56
N TRP A 127 18.60 -6.67 -0.47
CA TRP A 127 18.16 -6.70 -1.87
C TRP A 127 17.97 -8.14 -2.35
N THR A 128 16.97 -8.83 -1.82
CA THR A 128 16.63 -10.23 -2.12
C THR A 128 15.12 -10.39 -2.40
N GLU A 129 14.71 -11.55 -2.90
CA GLU A 129 13.31 -11.84 -3.21
C GLU A 129 12.43 -12.10 -1.98
N GLU A 130 13.02 -12.53 -0.86
CA GLU A 130 12.31 -12.83 0.38
C GLU A 130 12.07 -11.60 1.26
N GLU A 131 12.72 -10.47 0.97
CA GLU A 131 12.61 -9.27 1.79
C GLU A 131 11.20 -8.67 1.72
N LYS A 132 10.52 -8.68 2.86
CA LYS A 132 9.13 -8.25 3.04
C LYS A 132 9.02 -6.80 3.41
N ALA A 133 10.11 -6.16 3.83
CA ALA A 133 10.13 -4.73 4.10
C ALA A 133 9.78 -3.94 2.83
N PHE A 134 9.20 -2.76 3.03
CA PHE A 134 8.81 -1.90 1.93
C PHE A 134 10.01 -1.26 1.25
N PHE A 135 9.89 -1.09 -0.07
CA PHE A 135 10.92 -0.49 -0.91
C PHE A 135 10.95 1.05 -0.84
#